data_AF-A0A356WF26-F1
#
_entry.id   AF-A0A356WF26-F1
#
_cell.length_a   1.000
_cell.length_b   1.000
_cell.length_c   1.000
_cell.angle_alpha   90.00
_cell.angle_beta   90.00
_cell.angle_gamma   90.00
#
_symmetry.space_group_name_H-M   'P 1'
#
loop_
_entity.id
_entity.type
_entity.pdbx_description
1 polymer ?
#
loop_
_entity_poly.entity_id
_entity_poly.type
_entity_poly.pdbx_seq_one_letter_code
_entity_poly.pdbx_strand_id
1 'polypeptide(L)'
;MNRVSVDTAGRPPSVDSLARELSLRHSLPHALLVDLARRAIADANSFGTDVASSGANRATSSSSIVERADQLATEFSQSLLRDVVNATGVLLHTNLGRAPMAMQTSNRASNLELNMSSGERGSRQTTVGKLLALLCGAESAIVVNN
;
A
#
# COMPACT_ATOMS: atom_id res chain seq x y z
N MET A 1 -21.72 -26.89 33.79
CA MET A 1 -21.75 -25.75 32.85
C MET A 1 -21.35 -26.28 31.47
N ASN A 2 -22.36 -26.57 30.64
CA ASN A 2 -22.19 -27.25 29.37
C ASN A 2 -21.67 -26.23 28.33
N ARG A 3 -20.48 -26.44 27.76
CA ARG A 3 -20.02 -25.67 26.61
C ARG A 3 -20.85 -26.12 25.41
N VAL A 4 -21.76 -25.26 24.97
CA VAL A 4 -22.46 -25.44 23.69
C VAL A 4 -21.39 -25.35 22.60
N SER A 5 -21.04 -26.49 22.03
CA SER A 5 -20.24 -26.58 20.81
C SER A 5 -21.08 -25.94 19.70
N VAL A 6 -20.78 -24.68 19.37
CA VAL A 6 -21.40 -24.01 18.22
C VAL A 6 -20.91 -24.73 16.98
N ASP A 7 -21.82 -25.44 16.32
CA ASP A 7 -21.58 -26.03 15.01
C ASP A 7 -21.33 -24.90 13.99
N THR A 8 -20.05 -24.68 13.66
CA THR A 8 -19.63 -23.70 12.66
C THR A 8 -19.71 -24.24 11.23
N ALA A 9 -20.20 -25.48 11.03
CA ALA A 9 -20.24 -26.11 9.73
C ALA A 9 -21.34 -25.48 8.85
N GLY A 10 -20.93 -24.53 7.99
CA GLY A 10 -21.77 -23.97 6.92
C GLY A 10 -22.02 -22.47 6.99
N ARG A 11 -21.43 -21.76 7.97
CA ARG A 11 -21.40 -20.29 7.97
C ARG A 11 -20.10 -19.81 7.33
N PRO A 12 -20.09 -18.72 6.52
CA PRO A 12 -18.85 -18.10 6.11
C PRO A 12 -17.97 -17.78 7.33
N PRO A 13 -16.62 -17.83 7.19
CA PRO A 13 -15.72 -17.52 8.29
C PRO A 13 -16.02 -16.13 8.85
N SER A 14 -15.76 -15.94 10.14
CA SER A 14 -15.92 -14.62 10.73
C SER A 14 -14.91 -13.66 10.10
N VAL A 15 -15.35 -12.45 9.79
CA VAL A 15 -14.48 -11.41 9.20
C VAL A 15 -13.25 -11.18 10.08
N ASP A 16 -13.44 -11.12 11.40
CA ASP A 16 -12.34 -10.93 12.37
C ASP A 16 -11.37 -12.12 12.37
N SER A 17 -11.87 -13.36 12.36
CA SER A 17 -11.04 -14.56 12.28
C SER A 17 -10.20 -14.58 11.00
N LEU A 18 -10.83 -14.29 9.85
CA LEU A 18 -10.15 -14.25 8.56
C LEU A 18 -9.12 -13.12 8.50
N ALA A 19 -9.45 -11.92 9.00
CA ALA A 19 -8.51 -10.81 9.06
C ALA A 19 -7.30 -11.10 9.96
N ARG A 20 -7.48 -11.79 11.09
CA ARG A 20 -6.38 -12.23 11.94
C ARG A 20 -5.51 -13.26 11.24
N GLU A 21 -6.10 -14.22 10.53
CA GLU A 21 -5.33 -15.20 9.78
C GLU A 21 -4.49 -14.57 8.67
N LEU A 22 -5.07 -13.62 7.92
CA LEU A 22 -4.34 -12.85 6.92
C LEU A 22 -3.19 -12.04 7.54
N SER A 23 -3.36 -11.51 8.75
CA SER A 23 -2.31 -10.74 9.43
C SER A 23 -1.06 -11.54 9.78
N LEU A 24 -1.15 -12.88 9.79
CA LEU A 24 0.01 -13.76 9.98
C LEU A 24 0.88 -13.88 8.72
N ARG A 25 0.30 -13.57 7.55
CA ARG A 25 0.93 -13.75 6.23
C ARG A 25 1.22 -12.43 5.52
N HIS A 26 0.48 -11.37 5.85
CA HIS A 26 0.51 -10.08 5.15
C HIS A 26 0.83 -8.93 6.10
N SER A 27 1.79 -8.08 5.73
CA SER A 27 2.17 -6.87 6.47
C SER A 27 1.26 -5.68 6.12
N LEU A 28 -0.05 -5.89 6.11
CA LEU A 28 -1.05 -4.85 5.82
C LEU A 28 -1.71 -4.35 7.12
N PRO A 29 -2.05 -3.05 7.21
CA PRO A 29 -2.86 -2.51 8.30
C PRO A 29 -4.15 -3.33 8.53
N HIS A 30 -4.48 -3.58 9.80
CA HIS A 30 -5.62 -4.43 10.18
C HIS A 30 -6.94 -4.00 9.52
N ALA A 31 -7.19 -2.69 9.39
CA ALA A 31 -8.40 -2.17 8.74
C ALA A 31 -8.52 -2.62 7.27
N LEU A 32 -7.40 -2.73 6.54
CA LEU A 32 -7.39 -3.24 5.17
C LEU A 32 -7.65 -4.74 5.13
N LEU A 33 -7.05 -5.51 6.05
CA LEU A 33 -7.29 -6.95 6.15
C LEU A 33 -8.77 -7.28 6.43
N VAL A 34 -9.41 -6.49 7.29
CA VAL A 34 -10.86 -6.58 7.56
C VAL A 34 -11.68 -6.29 6.29
N ASP A 35 -11.32 -5.26 5.54
CA ASP A 35 -12.02 -4.92 4.29
C ASP A 35 -11.87 -6.02 3.23
N LEU A 36 -10.66 -6.56 3.04
CA LEU A 36 -10.39 -7.65 2.10
C LEU A 36 -11.12 -8.94 2.50
N ALA A 37 -11.17 -9.25 3.80
CA ALA A 37 -11.96 -10.37 4.33
C ALA A 37 -13.46 -10.20 4.03
N ARG A 38 -14.01 -8.99 4.20
CA ARG A 38 -15.41 -8.69 3.85
C ARG A 38 -15.68 -8.86 2.36
N ARG A 39 -14.77 -8.38 1.50
CA ARG A 39 -14.88 -8.52 0.05
C ARG A 39 -14.88 -9.99 -0.38
N ALA A 40 -13.97 -10.80 0.15
CA ALA A 40 -13.92 -12.23 -0.18
C ALA A 40 -15.21 -12.97 0.20
N ILE A 41 -15.80 -12.64 1.36
CA ILE A 41 -17.09 -13.22 1.79
C ILE A 41 -18.23 -12.72 0.88
N ALA A 42 -18.23 -11.45 0.49
CA ALA A 42 -19.23 -10.87 -0.41
C ALA A 42 -19.16 -11.46 -1.82
N ASP A 43 -17.95 -11.68 -2.35
CA ASP A 43 -17.71 -12.35 -3.64
C ASP A 43 -18.37 -13.73 -3.62
N ALA A 44 -18.08 -14.55 -2.59
CA ALA A 44 -18.65 -15.89 -2.46
C ALA A 44 -20.19 -15.90 -2.35
N ASN A 45 -20.79 -14.92 -1.66
CA ASN A 45 -22.24 -14.81 -1.57
C ASN A 45 -22.88 -14.39 -2.91
N SER A 46 -22.16 -13.63 -3.74
CA SER A 46 -22.65 -13.17 -5.04
C SER A 46 -22.68 -14.29 -6.10
N PHE A 47 -21.79 -15.29 -5.97
CA PHE A 47 -21.78 -16.49 -6.82
C PHE A 47 -22.70 -17.63 -6.30
N GLY A 48 -23.25 -17.49 -5.08
CA GLY A 48 -23.91 -18.58 -4.35
C GLY A 48 -25.45 -18.61 -4.38
N THR A 49 -26.13 -17.84 -5.24
CA THR A 49 -27.60 -17.73 -5.20
C THR A 49 -28.39 -18.91 -5.79
N ASP A 50 -27.77 -19.98 -6.31
CA ASP A 50 -28.53 -21.00 -7.06
C ASP A 50 -28.42 -22.48 -6.64
N VAL A 51 -27.76 -22.88 -5.54
CA VAL A 51 -27.74 -24.32 -5.20
C VAL A 51 -27.87 -24.62 -3.69
N ALA A 52 -29.09 -25.01 -3.30
CA ALA A 52 -29.32 -25.82 -2.12
C ALA A 52 -28.66 -27.22 -2.32
N SER A 53 -28.12 -27.80 -1.23
CA SER A 53 -27.41 -29.11 -1.12
C SER A 53 -25.91 -29.04 -1.51
N SER A 54 -24.89 -29.55 -0.80
CA SER A 54 -24.71 -30.71 0.09
C SER A 54 -23.45 -30.48 0.97
N GLY A 55 -23.23 -31.28 2.03
CA GLY A 55 -22.14 -31.10 3.00
C GLY A 55 -20.71 -30.99 2.45
N ALA A 56 -20.40 -31.70 1.37
CA ALA A 56 -19.09 -31.66 0.71
C ALA A 56 -18.84 -30.35 -0.04
N ASN A 57 -19.88 -29.67 -0.54
CA ASN A 57 -19.73 -28.41 -1.28
C ASN A 57 -19.43 -27.23 -0.33
N ARG A 58 -19.77 -27.36 0.97
CA ARG A 58 -19.71 -26.28 1.97
C ARG A 58 -18.32 -26.07 2.59
N ALA A 59 -17.60 -27.15 2.86
CA ALA A 59 -16.20 -27.04 3.31
C ALA A 59 -15.33 -26.41 2.21
N THR A 60 -15.59 -26.79 0.95
CA THR A 60 -15.00 -26.19 -0.25
C THR A 60 -15.32 -24.70 -0.39
N SER A 61 -16.53 -24.26 -0.03
CA SER A 61 -16.88 -22.83 -0.03
C SER A 61 -16.13 -22.01 1.03
N SER A 62 -15.85 -22.59 2.20
CA SER A 62 -15.07 -21.89 3.23
C SER A 62 -13.60 -21.80 2.86
N SER A 63 -13.00 -22.86 2.30
CA SER A 63 -11.62 -22.81 1.82
C SER A 63 -11.47 -21.84 0.65
N SER A 64 -12.43 -21.78 -0.28
CA SER A 64 -12.39 -20.84 -1.40
C SER A 64 -12.48 -19.37 -0.96
N ILE A 65 -13.20 -19.06 0.14
CA ILE A 65 -13.22 -17.70 0.72
C ILE A 65 -11.86 -17.32 1.28
N VAL A 66 -11.18 -18.24 1.98
CA VAL A 66 -9.84 -18.00 2.54
C VAL A 66 -8.83 -17.78 1.42
N GLU A 67 -8.84 -18.63 0.40
CA GLU A 67 -7.99 -18.49 -0.78
C GLU A 67 -8.23 -17.15 -1.50
N ARG A 68 -9.51 -16.78 -1.70
CA ARG A 68 -9.88 -15.51 -2.32
C ARG A 68 -9.38 -14.32 -1.52
N ALA A 69 -9.51 -14.37 -0.19
CA ALA A 69 -9.06 -13.30 0.69
C ALA A 69 -7.52 -13.15 0.68
N ASP A 70 -6.80 -14.27 0.61
CA ASP A 70 -5.34 -14.28 0.49
C ASP A 70 -4.86 -13.73 -0.85
N GLN A 71 -5.56 -14.09 -1.94
CA GLN A 71 -5.32 -13.54 -3.26
C GLN A 71 -5.53 -12.02 -3.27
N LEU A 72 -6.65 -11.55 -2.71
CA LEU A 72 -6.95 -10.11 -2.59
C LEU A 72 -5.88 -9.35 -1.81
N ALA A 73 -5.39 -9.92 -0.70
CA ALA A 73 -4.31 -9.33 0.10
C ALA A 73 -2.97 -9.29 -0.65
N THR A 74 -2.68 -10.33 -1.42
CA THR A 74 -1.48 -10.41 -2.28
C THR A 74 -1.53 -9.35 -3.38
N GLU A 75 -2.65 -9.27 -4.12
CA GLU A 75 -2.88 -8.30 -5.18
C GLU A 75 -2.76 -6.86 -4.64
N PHE A 76 -3.39 -6.60 -3.48
CA PHE A 76 -3.30 -5.29 -2.85
C PHE A 76 -1.85 -4.94 -2.47
N SER A 77 -1.13 -5.86 -1.82
CA SER A 77 0.27 -5.67 -1.43
C SER A 77 1.17 -5.41 -2.64
N GLN A 78 0.92 -6.10 -3.76
CA GLN A 78 1.66 -5.92 -5.00
C GLN A 78 1.35 -4.60 -5.72
N SER A 79 0.18 -4.01 -5.47
CA SER A 79 -0.20 -2.70 -6.01
C SER A 79 0.48 -1.51 -5.31
N LEU A 80 1.04 -1.73 -4.12
CA LEU A 80 1.77 -0.70 -3.37
C LEU A 80 3.15 -0.43 -3.98
N LEU A 81 3.64 0.79 -3.78
CA LEU A 81 5.04 1.12 -4.10
C LEU A 81 5.96 0.25 -3.24
N ARG A 82 6.92 -0.39 -3.90
CA ARG A 82 7.89 -1.30 -3.30
C ARG A 82 9.23 -1.17 -4.00
N ASP A 83 10.27 -1.53 -3.29
CA ASP A 83 11.59 -1.65 -3.90
C ASP A 83 11.60 -2.81 -4.91
N VAL A 84 12.38 -2.61 -5.97
CA VAL A 84 12.48 -3.52 -7.12
C VAL A 84 13.92 -3.64 -7.56
N VAL A 85 14.27 -4.81 -8.11
CA VAL A 85 15.58 -5.04 -8.74
C VAL A 85 15.48 -4.69 -10.21
N ASN A 86 16.21 -3.68 -10.66
CA ASN A 86 16.29 -3.35 -12.09
C ASN A 86 17.28 -4.28 -12.80
N ALA A 87 16.77 -5.34 -13.43
CA ALA A 87 17.54 -6.29 -14.23
C ALA A 87 17.50 -6.02 -15.75
N THR A 88 17.01 -4.85 -16.18
CA THR A 88 16.80 -4.54 -17.60
C THR A 88 18.03 -3.99 -18.32
N GLY A 89 19.03 -3.53 -17.55
CA GLY A 89 20.18 -2.78 -18.09
C GLY A 89 19.87 -1.31 -18.45
N VAL A 90 18.61 -0.86 -18.33
CA VAL A 90 18.22 0.54 -18.57
C VAL A 90 18.49 1.37 -17.31
N LEU A 91 19.44 2.30 -17.38
CA LEU A 91 19.82 3.15 -16.25
C LEU A 91 18.69 4.12 -15.83
N LEU A 92 18.19 4.93 -16.77
CA LEU A 92 17.07 5.86 -16.53
C LEU A 92 15.74 5.21 -16.91
N HIS A 93 15.31 4.24 -16.11
CA HIS A 93 14.09 3.51 -16.40
C HIS A 93 12.85 4.31 -15.98
N THR A 94 12.08 4.81 -16.95
CA THR A 94 10.92 5.69 -16.71
C THR A 94 9.86 5.03 -15.83
N ASN A 95 9.57 3.75 -16.03
CA ASN A 95 8.59 3.03 -15.22
C ASN A 95 9.10 2.65 -13.80
N LEU A 96 10.42 2.73 -13.54
CA LEU A 96 11.01 2.40 -12.23
C LEU A 96 11.52 3.65 -11.48
N GLY A 97 11.07 4.84 -11.87
CA GLY A 97 11.40 6.07 -11.15
C GLY A 97 12.69 6.78 -11.59
N ARG A 98 13.20 6.51 -12.81
CA ARG A 98 14.39 7.15 -13.39
C ARG A 98 15.64 6.95 -12.53
N ALA A 99 16.21 8.02 -11.96
CA ALA A 99 17.47 7.97 -11.23
C ALA A 99 17.24 7.75 -9.72
N PRO A 100 17.68 6.63 -9.11
CA PRO A 100 17.61 6.44 -7.67
C PRO A 100 18.45 7.47 -6.92
N MET A 101 17.90 8.05 -5.86
CA MET A 101 18.59 9.04 -5.01
C MET A 101 18.47 8.62 -3.55
N ALA A 102 19.59 8.64 -2.81
CA ALA A 102 19.58 8.44 -1.37
C ALA A 102 18.99 9.69 -0.70
N MET A 103 17.68 9.73 -0.47
CA MET A 103 17.03 10.89 0.11
C MET A 103 17.18 10.85 1.64
N GLN A 104 17.98 11.75 2.20
CA GLN A 104 17.98 12.00 3.64
C GLN A 104 16.87 12.99 3.98
N THR A 105 15.70 12.48 4.36
CA THR A 105 14.66 13.32 4.92
C THR A 105 14.95 13.58 6.40
N SER A 106 15.12 14.85 6.75
CA SER A 106 15.19 15.27 8.16
C SER A 106 13.76 15.45 8.68
N ASN A 107 13.43 14.83 9.82
CA ASN A 107 12.15 15.02 10.51
C ASN A 107 12.07 16.36 11.28
N ARG A 108 12.85 17.37 10.87
CA ARG A 108 12.96 18.67 11.55
C ARG A 108 12.51 19.78 10.61
N ALA A 109 11.94 20.84 11.21
CA ALA A 109 11.68 22.07 10.48
C ALA A 109 12.97 22.64 9.88
N SER A 110 12.86 23.23 8.70
CA SER A 110 13.97 23.86 7.97
C SER A 110 13.62 25.30 7.63
N ASN A 111 14.62 26.08 7.24
CA ASN A 111 14.47 27.47 6.80
C ASN A 111 13.98 27.58 5.35
N LEU A 112 13.12 26.67 4.89
CA LEU A 112 12.69 26.53 3.49
C LEU A 112 12.17 27.85 2.88
N GLU A 113 11.42 28.63 3.66
CA GLU A 113 10.92 29.96 3.28
C GLU A 113 11.22 31.01 4.36
N LEU A 114 12.30 30.84 5.13
CA LEU A 114 12.71 31.77 6.18
C LEU A 114 14.08 32.34 5.88
N ASN A 115 14.19 33.66 5.82
CA ASN A 115 15.49 34.30 5.76
C ASN A 115 16.08 34.39 7.17
N MET A 116 17.19 33.68 7.41
CA MET A 116 17.83 33.66 8.72
C MET A 116 18.48 34.99 9.13
N SER A 117 18.75 35.90 8.18
CA SER A 117 19.32 37.21 8.51
C SER A 117 18.27 38.24 8.91
N SER A 118 17.11 38.27 8.25
CA SER A 118 16.03 39.22 8.55
C SER A 118 14.96 38.66 9.49
N GLY A 119 14.85 37.34 9.59
CA GLY A 119 13.74 36.66 10.29
C GLY A 119 12.41 36.69 9.54
N GLU A 120 12.38 37.27 8.34
CA GLU A 120 11.17 37.40 7.53
C GLU A 120 11.00 36.24 6.55
N ARG A 121 9.80 36.15 5.95
CA ARG A 121 9.52 35.19 4.90
C ARG A 121 10.40 35.44 3.68
N GLY A 122 11.12 34.41 3.24
CA GLY A 122 11.95 34.38 2.05
C GLY A 122 11.40 33.48 0.94
N SER A 123 12.10 33.45 -0.19
CA SER A 123 11.76 32.55 -1.31
C SER A 123 12.54 31.24 -1.24
N ARG A 124 11.84 30.10 -1.35
CA ARG A 124 12.45 28.77 -1.50
C ARG A 124 13.35 28.63 -2.74
N GLN A 125 13.21 29.52 -3.72
CA GLN A 125 14.01 29.51 -4.96
C GLN A 125 15.40 30.11 -4.76
N THR A 126 15.62 30.92 -3.73
CA THR A 126 16.83 31.74 -3.61
C THR A 126 18.10 30.91 -3.58
N THR A 127 18.17 29.86 -2.76
CA THR A 127 19.39 29.05 -2.61
C THR A 127 19.61 28.14 -3.82
N VAL A 128 18.57 27.38 -4.22
CA VAL A 128 18.69 26.43 -5.34
C VAL A 128 18.94 27.15 -6.67
N GLY A 129 18.28 28.29 -6.91
CA GLY A 129 18.48 29.10 -8.11
C GLY A 129 19.89 29.64 -8.21
N LYS A 130 20.47 30.16 -7.10
CA LYS A 130 21.87 30.63 -7.07
C LYS A 130 22.86 29.50 -7.39
N LEU A 131 22.66 28.32 -6.79
CA LEU A 131 23.53 27.17 -7.04
C LEU A 131 23.47 26.70 -8.50
N LEU A 132 22.27 26.65 -9.10
CA LEU A 132 22.10 26.27 -10.50
C LEU A 132 22.65 27.33 -11.46
N ALA A 133 22.41 28.62 -11.20
CA ALA A 133 22.96 29.70 -12.01
C ALA A 133 24.51 29.65 -12.01
N LEU A 134 25.11 29.42 -10.83
CA LEU A 134 26.55 29.23 -10.70
C LEU A 134 27.05 28.00 -11.47
N LEU A 135 26.38 26.86 -11.32
CA LEU A 135 26.75 25.62 -12.01
C LEU A 135 26.69 25.77 -13.54
N CYS A 136 25.73 26.52 -14.05
CA CYS A 136 25.49 26.70 -15.49
C CYS A 136 26.17 27.93 -16.08
N GLY A 137 26.80 28.79 -15.28
CA GLY A 137 27.33 30.09 -15.73
C GLY A 137 26.24 31.04 -16.24
N ALA A 138 25.02 30.93 -15.72
CA ALA A 138 23.88 31.75 -16.11
C ALA A 138 23.69 32.96 -15.18
N GLU A 139 23.00 34.00 -15.66
CA GLU A 139 22.66 35.17 -14.85
C GLU A 139 21.72 34.82 -13.69
N SER A 140 20.75 33.93 -13.93
CA SER A 140 19.74 33.52 -12.96
C SER A 140 19.14 32.15 -13.32
N ALA A 141 18.56 31.46 -12.34
CA ALA A 141 17.89 30.18 -12.54
C ALA A 141 16.67 30.03 -11.60
N ILE A 142 15.69 29.25 -12.06
CA ILE A 142 14.49 28.88 -11.30
C ILE A 142 14.20 27.38 -11.47
N VAL A 143 13.67 26.75 -10.42
CA VAL A 143 13.23 25.34 -10.45
C VAL A 143 11.71 25.26 -10.39
N VAL A 144 11.13 24.54 -11.32
CA VAL A 144 9.69 24.26 -11.39
C VAL A 144 9.43 22.76 -11.28
N ASN A 145 8.17 22.41 -11.00
CA ASN A 145 7.75 21.01 -11.07
C ASN A 145 7.81 20.50 -12.52
N ASN A 146 7.94 19.18 -12.69
CA ASN A 146 7.85 18.50 -13.99
C ASN A 146 6.53 17.74 -14.17
#